data_AF-A0A948WYB2-F1
#
_entry.id   AF-A0A948WYB2-F1
#
_cell.length_a   1.000
_cell.length_b   1.000
_cell.length_c   1.000
_cell.angle_alpha   90.00
_cell.angle_beta   90.00
_cell.angle_gamma   90.00
#
_symmetry.space_group_name_H-M   'P 1'
#
loop_
_entity.id
_entity.type
_entity.pdbx_description
1 polymer ?
#
loop_
_entity_poly.entity_id
_entity_poly.type
_entity_poly.pdbx_seq_one_letter_code
_entity_poly.pdbx_strand_id
1 'polypeptide(L)'
;MEEYRHIFINCAHLVALYAIAYISAPITPANILEYVVLALASMWLVHATYLMQKQRRRLSSMFFLAMALVPWAFYGELWYIYDHRDGISDEVFEQNLAHALFIYQSFKYLVLACAVVAAFKGIYQAVRDFGNSR
;
A
#
# COMPACT_ATOMS: atom_id res chain seq x y z
N MET A 1 -5.08 -23.67 17.43
CA MET A 1 -4.31 -22.56 16.81
C MET A 1 -4.74 -22.25 15.38
N GLU A 2 -5.25 -23.22 14.60
CA GLU A 2 -5.67 -22.98 13.21
C GLU A 2 -6.89 -22.04 13.06
N GLU A 3 -7.81 -22.04 14.02
CA GLU A 3 -9.01 -21.21 14.01
C GLU A 3 -8.69 -19.70 13.99
N TYR A 4 -7.63 -19.27 14.69
CA TYR A 4 -7.21 -17.88 14.72
C TYR A 4 -6.39 -17.44 13.50
N ARG A 5 -5.91 -18.39 12.68
CA ARG A 5 -5.00 -18.13 11.57
C ARG A 5 -5.55 -17.07 10.61
N HIS A 6 -6.84 -17.14 10.32
CA HIS A 6 -7.51 -16.21 9.41
C HIS A 6 -7.62 -14.79 9.98
N ILE A 7 -7.76 -14.67 11.30
CA ILE A 7 -7.77 -13.37 11.98
C ILE A 7 -6.36 -12.77 11.95
N PHE A 8 -5.33 -13.55 12.34
CA PHE A 8 -3.94 -13.09 12.35
C PHE A 8 -3.45 -12.65 10.96
N ILE A 9 -3.79 -13.39 9.90
CA ILE A 9 -3.42 -13.01 8.52
C ILE A 9 -4.04 -11.65 8.14
N ASN A 10 -5.31 -11.41 8.46
CA ASN A 10 -5.94 -10.13 8.15
C ASN A 10 -5.42 -8.97 9.02
N CYS A 11 -5.03 -9.23 10.27
CA CYS A 11 -4.31 -8.24 11.08
C CYS A 11 -2.93 -7.92 10.49
N ALA A 12 -2.19 -8.93 10.02
CA ALA A 12 -0.91 -8.71 9.34
C ALA A 12 -1.06 -7.88 8.06
N HIS A 13 -2.15 -8.05 7.31
CA HIS A 13 -2.48 -7.17 6.19
C HIS A 13 -2.63 -5.70 6.62
N LEU A 14 -3.32 -5.43 7.73
CA LEU A 14 -3.44 -4.06 8.27
C LEU A 14 -2.09 -3.48 8.68
N VAL A 15 -1.21 -4.27 9.29
CA VAL A 15 0.15 -3.85 9.63
C VAL A 15 0.96 -3.50 8.38
N ALA A 16 0.87 -4.32 7.32
CA ALA A 16 1.55 -4.02 6.06
C ALA A 16 1.00 -2.76 5.38
N LEU A 17 -0.33 -2.56 5.39
CA LEU A 17 -0.95 -1.33 4.88
C LEU A 17 -0.51 -0.10 5.68
N TYR A 18 -0.41 -0.22 7.00
CA TYR A 18 0.11 0.84 7.87
C TYR A 18 1.58 1.16 7.57
N ALA A 19 2.43 0.14 7.43
CA ALA A 19 3.83 0.32 7.10
C ALA A 19 4.01 1.06 5.76
N ILE A 20 3.24 0.70 4.73
CA ILE A 20 3.25 1.45 3.46
C ILE A 20 2.78 2.88 3.68
N ALA A 21 1.66 3.10 4.37
CA ALA A 21 1.12 4.43 4.58
C ALA A 21 2.10 5.37 5.29
N TYR A 22 2.82 4.86 6.30
CA TYR A 22 3.79 5.59 7.09
C TYR A 22 5.09 5.86 6.32
N ILE A 23 5.64 4.85 5.66
CA ILE A 23 6.94 4.95 4.99
C ILE A 23 6.84 5.65 3.65
N SER A 24 5.72 5.49 2.92
CA SER A 24 5.53 6.09 1.61
C SER A 24 5.13 7.57 1.69
N ALA A 25 5.82 8.32 2.54
CA ALA A 25 5.74 9.77 2.69
C ALA A 25 6.01 10.46 1.34
N PRO A 26 5.63 11.75 1.16
CA PRO A 26 5.84 12.52 -0.07
C PRO A 26 7.32 12.82 -0.39
N ILE A 27 8.25 12.11 0.25
CA ILE A 27 9.69 12.23 0.07
C ILE A 27 10.20 10.79 -0.05
N THR A 28 11.19 10.55 -0.91
CA THR A 28 11.87 9.26 -0.98
C THR A 28 12.37 8.87 0.42
N PRO A 29 12.30 7.58 0.80
CA PRO A 29 12.74 7.13 2.11
C PRO A 29 14.19 7.55 2.36
N ALA A 30 14.46 8.11 3.54
CA ALA A 30 15.77 8.65 3.85
C ALA A 30 16.77 7.56 4.24
N ASN A 31 16.26 6.43 4.74
CA ASN A 31 17.06 5.35 5.31
C ASN A 31 16.86 4.04 4.54
N ILE A 32 17.94 3.26 4.40
CA ILE A 32 17.89 1.91 3.81
C ILE A 32 16.86 1.02 4.53
N LEU A 33 16.73 1.17 5.85
CA LEU A 33 15.76 0.42 6.64
C LEU A 33 14.32 0.65 6.15
N GLU A 34 13.97 1.88 5.80
CA GLU A 34 12.64 2.22 5.31
C GLU A 34 12.35 1.56 3.96
N TYR A 35 13.34 1.51 3.05
CA TYR A 35 13.24 0.75 1.80
C TYR A 35 13.05 -0.75 2.05
N VAL A 36 13.77 -1.33 3.01
CA VAL A 36 13.63 -2.75 3.36
C VAL A 36 12.24 -3.04 3.91
N VAL A 37 11.74 -2.23 4.84
CA VAL A 37 10.40 -2.41 5.41
C VAL A 37 9.31 -2.20 4.35
N LEU A 38 9.48 -1.22 3.46
CA LEU A 38 8.57 -1.01 2.34
C LEU A 38 8.55 -2.22 1.38
N ALA A 39 9.73 -2.77 1.04
CA ALA A 39 9.82 -3.96 0.21
C ALA A 39 9.15 -5.18 0.85
N LEU A 40 9.38 -5.40 2.15
CA LEU A 40 8.73 -6.47 2.90
C LEU A 40 7.21 -6.29 2.95
N ALA A 41 6.73 -5.06 3.19
CA ALA A 41 5.31 -4.75 3.20
C ALA A 41 4.67 -4.96 1.81
N SER A 42 5.33 -4.49 0.74
CA SER A 42 4.89 -4.71 -0.64
C SER A 42 4.83 -6.20 -0.99
N MET A 43 5.87 -6.99 -0.66
CA MET A 43 5.86 -8.44 -0.88
C MET A 43 4.72 -9.13 -0.12
N TRP A 44 4.47 -8.71 1.13
CA TRP A 44 3.35 -9.23 1.91
C TRP A 44 2.00 -8.92 1.27
N LEU A 45 1.79 -7.70 0.78
CA LEU A 45 0.56 -7.33 0.08
C LEU A 45 0.40 -8.04 -1.28
N VAL A 46 1.48 -8.30 -2.02
CA VAL A 46 1.44 -9.13 -3.24
C VAL A 46 1.02 -10.56 -2.90
N HIS A 47 1.58 -11.13 -1.84
CA HIS A 47 1.15 -12.45 -1.35
C HIS A 47 -0.34 -12.44 -0.91
N ALA A 48 -0.78 -11.37 -0.23
CA ALA A 48 -2.19 -11.19 0.13
C ALA A 48 -3.11 -11.13 -1.11
N THR A 49 -2.69 -10.45 -2.18
CA THR A 49 -3.39 -10.42 -3.46
C THR A 49 -3.58 -11.83 -4.03
N TYR A 50 -2.53 -12.65 -4.04
CA TYR A 50 -2.62 -14.04 -4.48
C TYR A 50 -3.66 -14.84 -3.67
N LEU A 51 -3.64 -14.72 -2.34
CA LEU A 51 -4.62 -15.38 -1.46
C LEU A 51 -6.05 -14.90 -1.71
N MET A 52 -6.26 -13.59 -1.87
CA MET A 52 -7.58 -13.02 -2.14
C MET A 52 -8.13 -13.42 -3.51
N GLN A 53 -7.28 -13.54 -4.53
CA GLN A 53 -7.67 -14.04 -5.85
C GLN A 53 -8.14 -15.49 -5.78
N LYS A 54 -7.45 -16.34 -5.01
CA LYS A 54 -7.88 -17.74 -4.77
C LYS A 54 -9.26 -17.82 -4.12
N GLN A 55 -9.61 -16.84 -3.27
CA GLN A 55 -10.93 -16.70 -2.64
C GLN A 55 -11.98 -15.97 -3.51
N ARG A 56 -11.69 -15.73 -4.79
CA ARG A 56 -12.55 -14.98 -5.74
C ARG A 56 -12.87 -13.54 -5.32
N ARG A 57 -12.09 -12.94 -4.41
CA ARG A 57 -12.24 -11.55 -3.96
C ARG A 57 -11.47 -10.57 -4.85
N ARG A 58 -11.79 -10.54 -6.15
CA ARG A 58 -11.03 -9.83 -7.19
C ARG A 58 -10.85 -8.33 -6.90
N LEU A 59 -11.92 -7.62 -6.52
CA LEU A 59 -11.84 -6.17 -6.22
C LEU A 59 -10.90 -5.86 -5.05
N SER A 60 -11.00 -6.61 -3.94
CA SER A 60 -10.10 -6.44 -2.80
C SER A 60 -8.65 -6.69 -3.19
N SER A 61 -8.39 -7.70 -4.02
CA SER A 61 -7.04 -8.02 -4.49
C SER A 61 -6.41 -6.90 -5.34
N MET A 62 -7.21 -6.15 -6.10
CA MET A 62 -6.71 -5.02 -6.90
C MET A 62 -6.20 -3.88 -6.01
N PHE A 63 -6.93 -3.55 -4.93
CA PHE A 63 -6.49 -2.48 -4.01
C PHE A 63 -5.21 -2.85 -3.26
N PHE A 64 -5.06 -4.10 -2.87
CA PHE A 64 -3.84 -4.60 -2.22
C PHE A 64 -2.64 -4.57 -3.16
N LEU A 65 -2.83 -5.01 -4.41
CA LEU A 65 -1.78 -4.95 -5.43
C LEU A 65 -1.41 -3.51 -5.77
N ALA A 66 -2.41 -2.63 -5.92
CA ALA A 66 -2.18 -1.20 -6.16
C ALA A 66 -1.36 -0.59 -5.01
N MET A 67 -1.73 -0.80 -3.74
CA MET A 67 -0.94 -0.32 -2.61
C MET A 67 0.48 -0.86 -2.58
N ALA A 68 0.69 -2.11 -3.02
CA ALA A 68 2.02 -2.70 -3.07
C ALA A 68 2.94 -2.03 -4.10
N LEU A 69 2.39 -1.53 -5.22
CA LEU A 69 3.13 -1.02 -6.37
C LEU A 69 3.21 0.51 -6.44
N VAL A 70 2.17 1.21 -5.96
CA VAL A 70 2.05 2.68 -6.02
C VAL A 70 3.28 3.43 -5.48
N PRO A 71 3.87 3.05 -4.32
CA PRO A 71 5.08 3.70 -3.83
C PRO A 71 6.27 3.57 -4.79
N TRP A 72 6.44 2.41 -5.42
CA TRP A 72 7.54 2.16 -6.34
C TRP A 72 7.40 2.92 -7.65
N ALA A 73 6.18 2.97 -8.20
CA ALA A 73 5.88 3.76 -9.38
C ALA A 73 6.19 5.25 -9.13
N PHE A 74 5.75 5.76 -7.97
CA PHE A 74 5.98 7.15 -7.60
C PHE A 74 7.45 7.49 -7.37
N TYR A 75 8.22 6.61 -6.72
CA TYR A 75 9.66 6.82 -6.56
C TYR A 75 10.42 6.72 -7.88
N GLY A 76 9.98 5.84 -8.80
CA GLY A 76 10.51 5.80 -10.16
C GLY A 76 10.26 7.09 -10.92
N GLU A 77 9.04 7.64 -10.84
CA GLU A 77 8.70 8.94 -11.45
C GLU A 77 9.49 10.10 -10.83
N LEU A 78 9.61 10.16 -9.49
CA LEU A 78 10.42 11.18 -8.82
C LEU A 78 11.88 11.12 -9.28
N TRP A 79 12.47 9.92 -9.31
CA TRP A 79 13.85 9.74 -9.74
C TRP A 79 14.05 10.22 -11.19
N TYR A 80 13.13 9.86 -12.10
CA TYR A 80 13.16 10.31 -13.49
C TYR A 80 13.06 11.84 -13.61
N ILE A 81 12.17 12.47 -12.85
CA ILE A 81 11.98 13.93 -12.84
C ILE A 81 13.22 14.66 -12.34
N TYR A 82 13.88 14.16 -11.28
CA TYR A 82 15.12 14.75 -10.77
C TYR A 82 16.29 14.60 -11.74
N ASP A 83 16.39 13.45 -12.42
CA ASP A 83 17.45 13.17 -13.40
C ASP A 83 17.32 14.03 -14.67
N HIS A 84 16.10 14.47 -15.01
CA HIS A 84 15.80 15.28 -16.21
C HIS A 84 15.45 16.73 -15.90
N ARG A 85 15.94 17.28 -14.78
CA ARG A 85 15.66 18.67 -14.35
C ARG A 85 16.37 19.74 -15.18
N ASP A 86 17.30 19.36 -16.06
CA ASP A 86 18.13 20.30 -16.81
C ASP A 86 17.30 21.30 -17.63
N GLY A 87 17.52 22.60 -17.36
CA GLY A 87 16.88 23.71 -18.09
C GLY A 87 15.52 24.17 -17.56
N ILE A 88 15.02 23.60 -16.46
CA ILE A 88 13.77 24.03 -15.80
C ILE A 88 14.13 25.03 -14.68
N SER A 89 13.41 26.16 -14.59
CA SER A 89 13.58 27.08 -13.46
C SER A 89 13.11 26.46 -12.15
N ASP A 90 13.84 26.74 -11.07
CA ASP A 90 13.61 26.11 -9.76
C ASP A 90 12.19 26.33 -9.22
N GLU A 91 11.62 27.53 -9.40
CA GLU A 91 10.25 27.84 -8.96
C GLU A 91 9.18 27.03 -9.71
N VAL A 92 9.35 26.83 -11.02
CA VAL A 92 8.39 26.07 -11.84
C VAL A 92 8.49 24.58 -11.51
N PHE A 93 9.71 24.10 -11.26
CA PHE A 93 9.95 22.73 -10.82
C PHE A 93 9.30 22.45 -9.47
N GLU A 94 9.48 23.33 -8.47
CA GLU A 94 8.89 23.16 -7.14
C GLU A 94 7.37 23.17 -7.15
N GLN A 95 6.73 24.06 -7.94
CA GLN A 95 5.28 24.09 -8.06
C GLN A 95 4.72 22.82 -8.71
N ASN A 96 5.35 22.34 -9.79
CA ASN A 96 4.94 21.11 -10.47
C ASN A 96 5.14 19.88 -9.57
N LEU A 97 6.25 19.83 -8.84
CA LEU A 97 6.53 18.78 -7.87
C LEU A 97 5.50 18.76 -6.75
N ALA A 98 5.16 19.92 -6.17
CA ALA A 98 4.14 20.02 -5.14
C ALA A 98 2.76 19.54 -5.63
N HIS A 99 2.39 19.86 -6.87
CA HIS A 99 1.16 19.39 -7.48
C HIS A 99 1.15 17.87 -7.68
N ALA A 100 2.24 17.30 -8.22
CA ALA A 100 2.39 15.86 -8.39
C ALA A 100 2.31 15.11 -7.04
N LEU A 101 2.95 15.64 -6.01
CA LEU A 101 2.91 15.10 -4.64
C LEU A 101 1.50 15.09 -4.07
N PHE A 102 0.73 16.15 -4.31
CA PHE A 102 -0.66 16.24 -3.85
C PHE A 102 -1.56 15.19 -4.52
N ILE A 103 -1.43 15.02 -5.85
CA ILE A 103 -2.18 14.01 -6.60
C ILE A 103 -1.82 12.61 -6.10
N TYR A 104 -0.53 12.33 -5.94
CA TYR A 104 -0.05 11.04 -5.43
C TYR A 104 -0.61 10.73 -4.04
N GLN A 105 -0.52 11.67 -3.09
CA GLN A 105 -1.05 11.49 -1.74
C GLN A 105 -2.56 11.23 -1.76
N SER A 106 -3.30 11.96 -2.58
CA SER A 106 -4.75 11.80 -2.71
C SER A 106 -5.12 10.42 -3.25
N PHE A 107 -4.44 9.97 -4.31
CA PHE A 107 -4.63 8.63 -4.86
C PHE A 107 -4.22 7.54 -3.86
N LYS A 108 -3.06 7.67 -3.22
CA LYS A 108 -2.57 6.75 -2.19
C LYS A 108 -3.61 6.57 -1.08
N TYR A 109 -4.10 7.66 -0.50
CA TYR A 109 -5.07 7.58 0.61
C TYR A 109 -6.42 7.01 0.18
N LEU A 110 -6.87 7.30 -1.04
CA LEU A 110 -8.09 6.69 -1.59
C LEU A 110 -7.95 5.16 -1.70
N VAL A 111 -6.86 4.69 -2.32
CA VAL A 111 -6.60 3.24 -2.49
C VAL A 111 -6.38 2.57 -1.13
N LEU A 112 -5.65 3.24 -0.22
CA LEU A 112 -5.42 2.77 1.14
C LEU A 112 -6.75 2.60 1.89
N ALA A 113 -7.66 3.57 1.81
CA ALA A 113 -8.97 3.47 2.44
C ALA A 113 -9.74 2.26 1.90
N CYS A 114 -9.75 2.04 0.59
CA CYS A 114 -10.38 0.86 -0.01
C CYS A 114 -9.74 -0.47 0.45
N ALA A 115 -8.40 -0.52 0.55
CA ALA A 115 -7.67 -1.69 1.03
C ALA A 115 -7.95 -1.98 2.52
N VAL A 116 -8.01 -0.94 3.35
CA VAL A 116 -8.36 -1.04 4.78
C VAL A 116 -9.79 -1.55 4.95
N VAL A 117 -10.76 -1.03 4.21
CA VAL A 117 -12.14 -1.53 4.22
C VAL A 117 -12.19 -3.01 3.81
N ALA A 118 -11.43 -3.42 2.80
CA ALA A 118 -11.35 -4.81 2.38
C ALA A 118 -10.72 -5.73 3.45
N ALA A 119 -9.71 -5.24 4.18
CA ALA A 119 -9.09 -5.94 5.30
C ALA A 119 -10.08 -6.11 6.46
N PHE A 120 -10.76 -5.04 6.88
CA PHE A 120 -11.79 -5.09 7.93
C PHE A 120 -12.94 -6.02 7.57
N LYS A 121 -13.41 -6.01 6.31
CA LYS A 121 -14.40 -6.98 5.83
C LYS A 121 -13.90 -8.42 5.96
N GLY A 122 -12.61 -8.67 5.71
CA GLY A 122 -11.98 -9.97 5.91
C GLY A 122 -11.95 -10.39 7.38
N ILE A 123 -11.60 -9.47 8.28
CA ILE A 123 -11.62 -9.71 9.73
C ILE A 123 -13.05 -10.03 10.20
N TYR A 124 -14.02 -9.22 9.80
CA TYR A 124 -15.42 -9.43 10.17
C TYR A 124 -15.94 -10.81 9.73
N GLN A 125 -15.64 -11.23 8.50
CA GLN A 125 -15.98 -12.56 8.01
C GLN A 125 -15.31 -13.66 8.85
N ALA A 126 -14.00 -13.54 9.11
CA ALA A 126 -13.27 -14.52 9.90
C ALA A 126 -13.81 -14.64 11.34
N VAL A 127 -14.18 -13.52 11.98
CA VAL A 127 -14.75 -13.50 13.34
C VAL A 127 -16.16 -14.08 13.35
N ARG A 128 -17.00 -13.74 12.36
CA ARG A 128 -18.35 -14.29 12.27
C ARG A 128 -18.34 -15.80 12.08
N ASP A 129 -17.47 -16.30 11.21
CA ASP A 129 -17.38 -17.72 10.92
C ASP A 129 -16.80 -18.51 12.12
N PHE A 130 -15.96 -17.86 12.94
CA PHE A 130 -15.54 -18.38 14.25
C PHE A 130 -16.69 -18.48 15.27
N GLY A 131 -17.63 -17.53 15.26
CA GLY A 131 -18.81 -17.55 16.13
C GLY A 131 -19.84 -18.63 15.75
N ASN A 132 -19.92 -18.99 14.47
CA ASN A 132 -20.87 -19.97 13.92
C ASN A 132 -20.33 -21.41 13.88
N SER A 133 -19.07 -21.64 14.27
CA SER A 133 -18.44 -22.97 14.30
C SER A 133 -18.56 -23.67 15.67
N ARG A 134 -19.41 -23.13 16.56
CA ARG A 134 -19.91 -23.78 17.79
C ARG A 134 -21.37 -24.18 17.61
#